data_AF-A0A084Q9D6-F1
#
_entry.id   AF-A0A084Q9D6-F1
#
_cell.length_a   1.000
_cell.length_b   1.000
_cell.length_c   1.000
_cell.angle_alpha   90.00
_cell.angle_beta   90.00
_cell.angle_gamma   90.00
#
_symmetry.space_group_name_H-M   'P 1'
#
loop_
_entity.id
_entity.type
_entity.pdbx_description
1 polymer ?
#
loop_
_entity_poly.entity_id
_entity_poly.type
_entity_poly.pdbx_seq_one_letter_code
_entity_poly.pdbx_strand_id
1 'polypeptide(L)'
;MQNSASNMDILYLYTYRNADPRNNGQNAEGMTIKEGSATGNMICGIRSYENADDGIDLYEFTGPVLILDNIIFDNGVSQWNFNPYRDGIGIKLGGGSEAGRRPVNHESRNNFSFRNRRGFSDNMPGQMTLVHNTTWKNREEGFNQRPAYATYTNSLAAHNRDTSALDHQN
;
A
#
# COMPACT_ATOMS: atom_id res chain seq x y z
N MET A 1 10.92 -19.41 -10.33
CA MET A 1 10.00 -18.44 -10.95
C MET A 1 8.81 -18.30 -10.01
N GLN A 2 8.66 -17.17 -9.33
CA GLN A 2 7.36 -16.79 -8.74
C GLN A 2 6.43 -16.36 -9.89
N ASN A 3 5.14 -16.66 -9.75
CA ASN A 3 4.19 -16.94 -10.83
C ASN A 3 3.65 -15.68 -11.57
N SER A 4 3.12 -15.90 -12.78
CA SER A 4 2.35 -14.92 -13.55
C SER A 4 0.89 -14.85 -13.08
N ALA A 5 0.60 -14.08 -12.04
CA ALA A 5 -0.78 -13.72 -11.70
C ALA A 5 -1.24 -12.60 -12.63
N SER A 6 -1.97 -12.93 -13.70
CA SER A 6 -2.49 -11.97 -14.68
C SER A 6 -4.01 -12.01 -14.73
N ASN A 7 -4.65 -10.88 -15.05
CA ASN A 7 -6.10 -10.78 -15.21
C ASN A 7 -6.89 -11.24 -13.97
N MET A 8 -6.36 -10.95 -12.78
CA MET A 8 -7.00 -11.25 -11.51
C MET A 8 -7.84 -10.06 -11.04
N ASP A 9 -9.14 -10.28 -10.87
CA ASP A 9 -10.04 -9.35 -10.20
C ASP A 9 -10.29 -9.81 -8.76
N ILE A 10 -9.82 -9.02 -7.81
CA ILE A 10 -10.00 -9.27 -6.37
C ILE A 10 -11.00 -8.26 -5.83
N LEU A 11 -12.21 -8.73 -5.53
CA LEU A 11 -13.37 -7.86 -5.35
C LEU A 11 -14.04 -8.04 -3.98
N TYR A 12 -14.42 -6.91 -3.36
CA TYR A 12 -15.43 -6.83 -2.29
C TYR A 12 -15.25 -7.76 -1.07
N LEU A 13 -14.01 -7.94 -0.63
CA LEU A 13 -13.68 -8.79 0.51
C LEU A 13 -13.14 -7.99 1.70
N TYR A 14 -13.06 -8.66 2.84
CA TYR A 14 -12.53 -8.11 4.08
C TYR A 14 -11.28 -8.89 4.47
N THR A 15 -10.20 -8.19 4.76
CA THR A 15 -8.95 -8.78 5.26
C THR A 15 -8.58 -8.07 6.56
N TYR A 16 -8.53 -8.81 7.66
CA TYR A 16 -8.36 -8.18 8.94
C TYR A 16 -7.74 -9.07 9.98
N ARG A 17 -7.02 -8.42 10.91
CA ARG A 17 -6.36 -9.09 12.05
C ARG A 17 -5.45 -10.24 11.63
N ASN A 18 -4.86 -10.14 10.43
CA ASN A 18 -3.81 -11.05 10.01
C ASN A 18 -2.54 -10.73 10.80
N ALA A 19 -1.93 -11.75 11.41
CA ALA A 19 -0.71 -11.61 12.19
C ALA A 19 0.12 -12.91 12.15
N ASP A 20 1.42 -12.78 11.93
CA ASP A 20 2.37 -13.89 12.06
C ASP A 20 3.30 -13.67 13.28
N PRO A 21 3.09 -14.39 14.39
CA PRO A 21 3.92 -14.24 15.58
C PRO A 21 5.35 -14.72 15.40
N ARG A 22 5.64 -15.54 14.36
CA ARG A 22 7.00 -16.05 14.11
C ARG A 22 7.97 -14.97 13.65
N ASN A 23 7.44 -13.87 13.13
CA ASN A 23 8.24 -12.71 12.71
C ASN A 23 7.62 -11.39 13.18
N ASN A 24 7.10 -11.35 14.41
CA ASN A 24 6.46 -10.19 15.05
C ASN A 24 5.51 -9.42 14.11
N GLY A 25 4.72 -10.14 13.30
CA GLY A 25 3.75 -9.59 12.36
C GLY A 25 4.27 -9.19 10.99
N GLN A 26 5.58 -9.32 10.72
CA GLN A 26 6.13 -8.97 9.39
C GLN A 26 5.58 -9.91 8.33
N ASN A 27 5.23 -9.38 7.17
CA ASN A 27 4.64 -10.11 6.06
C ASN A 27 3.25 -10.70 6.38
N ALA A 28 2.55 -10.16 7.36
CA ALA A 28 1.16 -10.49 7.63
C ALA A 28 0.27 -9.32 7.17
N GLU A 29 0.17 -9.18 5.86
CA GLU A 29 -0.60 -8.14 5.21
C GLU A 29 -2.08 -8.52 5.08
N GLY A 30 -2.92 -7.55 4.70
CA GLY A 30 -4.30 -7.80 4.36
C GLY A 30 -4.44 -8.48 3.00
N MET A 31 -4.03 -7.78 1.93
CA MET A 31 -4.13 -8.22 0.54
C MET A 31 -2.81 -8.02 -0.20
N THR A 32 -2.37 -9.00 -0.99
CA THR A 32 -1.07 -8.94 -1.65
C THR A 32 -1.11 -9.43 -3.09
N ILE A 33 -0.36 -8.74 -3.95
CA ILE A 33 0.10 -9.23 -5.25
C ILE A 33 1.59 -8.90 -5.28
N LYS A 34 2.41 -9.85 -4.84
CA LYS A 34 3.85 -9.68 -4.61
C LYS A 34 4.65 -10.53 -5.58
N GLU A 35 5.92 -10.16 -5.77
CA GLU A 35 6.95 -10.98 -6.43
C GLU A 35 6.49 -11.59 -7.77
N GLY A 36 6.66 -10.83 -8.85
CA GLY A 36 6.24 -11.30 -10.17
C GLY A 36 6.12 -10.19 -11.20
N SER A 37 5.63 -10.55 -12.38
CA SER A 37 5.46 -9.63 -13.50
C SER A 37 4.28 -10.08 -14.36
N ALA A 38 3.13 -9.44 -14.18
CA ALA A 38 1.93 -9.73 -14.97
C ALA A 38 0.97 -8.54 -14.94
N THR A 39 0.09 -8.46 -15.93
CA THR A 39 -0.77 -7.30 -16.16
C THR A 39 -2.25 -7.67 -16.01
N GLY A 40 -3.11 -6.65 -15.99
CA GLY A 40 -4.57 -6.82 -15.94
C GLY A 40 -5.11 -7.12 -14.55
N ASN A 41 -4.31 -6.93 -13.49
CA ASN A 41 -4.75 -7.20 -12.12
C ASN A 41 -5.45 -5.98 -11.51
N MET A 42 -6.52 -6.23 -10.76
CA MET A 42 -7.27 -5.21 -10.04
C MET A 42 -7.59 -5.66 -8.61
N ILE A 43 -7.46 -4.73 -7.67
CA ILE A 43 -7.92 -4.86 -6.28
C ILE A 43 -9.00 -3.80 -6.08
N CYS A 44 -10.25 -4.23 -5.93
CA CYS A 44 -11.40 -3.32 -5.90
C CYS A 44 -12.35 -3.58 -4.72
N GLY A 45 -12.75 -2.49 -4.05
CA GLY A 45 -13.81 -2.52 -3.04
C GLY A 45 -13.46 -3.30 -1.77
N ILE A 46 -12.18 -3.56 -1.50
CA ILE A 46 -11.77 -4.30 -0.30
C ILE A 46 -11.83 -3.42 0.95
N ARG A 47 -12.07 -4.05 2.10
CA ARG A 47 -11.85 -3.45 3.41
C ARG A 47 -10.71 -4.17 4.12
N SER A 48 -9.56 -3.52 4.22
CA SER A 48 -8.37 -4.11 4.83
C SER A 48 -7.99 -3.37 6.11
N TYR A 49 -8.06 -4.04 7.25
CA TYR A 49 -7.87 -3.34 8.52
C TYR A 49 -7.25 -4.17 9.63
N GLU A 50 -6.57 -3.47 10.54
CA GLU A 50 -6.00 -4.10 11.73
C GLU A 50 -5.05 -5.26 11.39
N ASN A 51 -4.44 -5.31 10.20
CA ASN A 51 -3.41 -6.29 9.87
C ASN A 51 -2.08 -5.87 10.50
N ALA A 52 -1.22 -6.85 10.81
CA ALA A 52 0.01 -6.59 11.56
C ALA A 52 1.06 -5.84 10.75
N ASP A 53 1.10 -6.03 9.42
CA ASP A 53 1.97 -5.30 8.51
C ASP A 53 1.17 -4.27 7.70
N ASP A 54 0.89 -4.53 6.43
CA ASP A 54 0.25 -3.57 5.53
C ASP A 54 -1.20 -3.94 5.18
N GLY A 55 -1.97 -2.95 4.73
CA GLY A 55 -3.33 -3.17 4.24
C GLY A 55 -3.35 -3.84 2.86
N ILE A 56 -2.66 -3.23 1.89
CA ILE A 56 -2.36 -3.76 0.55
C ILE A 56 -0.85 -3.68 0.35
N ASP A 57 -0.22 -4.76 -0.12
CA ASP A 57 1.22 -4.81 -0.44
C ASP A 57 1.52 -5.37 -1.84
N LEU A 58 2.25 -4.58 -2.63
CA LEU A 58 2.73 -4.89 -3.99
C LEU A 58 4.24 -5.12 -4.07
N TYR A 59 4.90 -5.45 -2.95
CA TYR A 59 6.33 -5.70 -2.85
C TYR A 59 6.89 -6.57 -4.00
N GLU A 60 7.90 -6.04 -4.70
CA GLU A 60 8.57 -6.66 -5.86
C GLU A 60 7.66 -7.12 -7.01
N PHE A 61 6.40 -6.66 -7.06
CA PHE A 61 5.56 -6.89 -8.22
C PHE A 61 5.80 -5.82 -9.28
N THR A 62 6.22 -6.25 -10.46
CA THR A 62 6.72 -5.36 -11.53
C THR A 62 5.72 -5.16 -12.67
N GLY A 63 4.47 -5.63 -12.49
CA GLY A 63 3.36 -5.35 -13.39
C GLY A 63 2.39 -4.32 -12.81
N PRO A 64 1.80 -3.43 -13.62
CA PRO A 64 0.81 -2.47 -13.14
C PRO A 64 -0.41 -3.18 -12.54
N VAL A 65 -0.95 -2.55 -11.49
CA VAL A 65 -2.13 -3.01 -10.75
C VAL A 65 -3.04 -1.81 -10.59
N LEU A 66 -4.35 -2.01 -10.79
CA LEU A 66 -5.37 -1.02 -10.49
C LEU A 66 -5.90 -1.24 -9.06
N ILE A 67 -5.75 -0.22 -8.20
CA ILE A 67 -6.25 -0.22 -6.82
C ILE A 67 -7.43 0.75 -6.73
N LEU A 68 -8.66 0.23 -6.62
CA LEU A 68 -9.89 1.00 -6.80
C LEU A 68 -10.87 0.87 -5.64
N ASP A 69 -11.46 1.97 -5.17
CA ASP A 69 -12.61 1.98 -4.24
C ASP A 69 -12.38 1.24 -2.90
N ASN A 70 -11.13 1.17 -2.41
CA ASN A 70 -10.81 0.42 -1.20
C ASN A 70 -10.88 1.28 0.08
N ILE A 71 -11.20 0.66 1.20
CA ILE A 71 -11.20 1.28 2.54
C ILE A 71 -10.16 0.58 3.41
N ILE A 72 -9.10 1.29 3.81
CA ILE A 72 -7.92 0.69 4.43
C ILE A 72 -7.57 1.40 5.72
N PHE A 73 -7.57 0.72 6.88
CA PHE A 73 -7.39 1.43 8.15
C PHE A 73 -6.79 0.62 9.30
N ASP A 74 -6.17 1.31 10.25
CA ASP A 74 -5.63 0.71 11.47
C ASP A 74 -4.65 -0.46 11.24
N ASN A 75 -3.98 -0.53 10.08
CA ASN A 75 -2.91 -1.51 9.83
C ASN A 75 -1.58 -1.06 10.47
N GLY A 76 -0.77 -2.03 10.92
CA GLY A 76 0.50 -1.82 11.62
C GLY A 76 0.38 -1.19 13.00
N VAL A 77 -0.78 -1.36 13.66
CA VAL A 77 -1.03 -0.87 15.02
C VAL A 77 -0.87 -1.99 16.05
N SER A 78 -0.48 -1.62 17.27
CA SER A 78 -0.23 -2.59 18.35
C SER A 78 -1.52 -3.28 18.82
N GLN A 79 -1.82 -4.45 18.25
CA GLN A 79 -2.88 -5.33 18.76
C GLN A 79 -2.33 -6.59 19.44
N TRP A 80 -1.13 -7.02 19.04
CA TRP A 80 -0.54 -8.29 19.46
C TRP A 80 0.73 -8.14 20.30
N ASN A 81 1.00 -6.94 20.82
CA ASN A 81 2.21 -6.63 21.60
C ASN A 81 3.53 -6.96 20.86
N PHE A 82 3.52 -6.93 19.53
CA PHE A 82 4.74 -7.07 18.74
C PHE A 82 5.69 -5.90 18.96
N ASN A 83 6.98 -6.21 19.11
CA ASN A 83 8.04 -5.22 19.24
C ASN A 83 9.26 -5.69 18.41
N PRO A 84 9.74 -4.89 17.43
CA PRO A 84 9.17 -3.62 16.98
C PRO A 84 7.89 -3.79 16.16
N TYR A 85 7.08 -2.73 16.07
CA TYR A 85 5.97 -2.66 15.11
C TYR A 85 6.49 -2.71 13.66
N ARG A 86 5.65 -3.19 12.74
CA ARG A 86 5.97 -3.32 11.32
C ARG A 86 5.61 -2.06 10.52
N ASP A 87 5.60 -2.16 9.20
CA ASP A 87 5.57 -0.99 8.32
C ASP A 87 4.24 -0.24 8.42
N GLY A 88 3.12 -0.95 8.51
CA GLY A 88 1.82 -0.33 8.77
C GLY A 88 1.35 0.60 7.66
N ILE A 89 1.70 0.32 6.41
CA ILE A 89 1.29 1.13 5.28
C ILE A 89 -0.12 0.68 4.87
N GLY A 90 -1.02 1.64 4.67
CA GLY A 90 -2.34 1.33 4.12
C GLY A 90 -2.22 0.71 2.73
N ILE A 91 -1.62 1.43 1.79
CA ILE A 91 -1.40 0.97 0.42
C ILE A 91 0.09 1.09 0.06
N LYS A 92 0.80 -0.04 0.11
CA LYS A 92 2.20 -0.17 -0.28
C LYS A 92 2.26 -0.55 -1.76
N LEU A 93 2.62 0.42 -2.59
CA LEU A 93 2.67 0.34 -4.06
C LEU A 93 4.02 -0.20 -4.55
N GLY A 94 4.74 -0.94 -3.72
CA GLY A 94 6.04 -1.46 -4.07
C GLY A 94 7.01 -1.65 -2.92
N GLY A 95 8.25 -1.93 -3.28
CA GLY A 95 9.31 -2.29 -2.36
C GLY A 95 10.21 -3.33 -3.00
N GLY A 96 11.26 -3.72 -2.28
CA GLY A 96 12.17 -4.75 -2.76
C GLY A 96 13.63 -4.45 -2.51
N SER A 97 14.42 -5.48 -2.76
CA SER A 97 15.87 -5.38 -2.93
C SER A 97 16.23 -4.46 -4.11
N GLU A 98 17.46 -3.95 -4.14
CA GLU A 98 17.95 -3.16 -5.27
C GLU A 98 17.89 -3.93 -6.60
N ALA A 99 18.11 -5.25 -6.56
CA ALA A 99 18.02 -6.12 -7.74
C ALA A 99 16.57 -6.36 -8.21
N GLY A 100 15.61 -6.38 -7.28
CA GLY A 100 14.20 -6.66 -7.54
C GLY A 100 13.37 -5.43 -7.95
N ARG A 101 13.75 -4.23 -7.50
CA ARG A 101 13.02 -2.99 -7.84
C ARG A 101 13.15 -2.66 -9.33
N ARG A 102 12.00 -2.52 -10.00
CA ARG A 102 11.89 -2.05 -11.40
C ARG A 102 10.88 -0.92 -11.49
N PRO A 103 10.99 -0.01 -12.48
CA PRO A 103 9.96 0.98 -12.71
C PRO A 103 8.61 0.32 -13.03
N VAL A 104 7.56 0.73 -12.31
CA VAL A 104 6.18 0.28 -12.58
C VAL A 104 5.19 1.42 -12.40
N ASN A 105 4.13 1.40 -13.18
CA ASN A 105 3.14 2.46 -13.22
C ASN A 105 1.83 1.96 -12.62
N HIS A 106 1.79 1.78 -11.31
CA HIS A 106 0.54 1.45 -10.61
C HIS A 106 -0.44 2.62 -10.66
N GLU A 107 -1.72 2.28 -10.59
CA GLU A 107 -2.81 3.25 -10.62
C GLU A 107 -3.72 3.05 -9.42
N SER A 108 -3.99 4.12 -8.69
CA SER A 108 -4.84 4.09 -7.51
C SER A 108 -5.92 5.15 -7.61
N ARG A 109 -7.18 4.72 -7.48
CA ARG A 109 -8.36 5.58 -7.61
C ARG A 109 -9.33 5.42 -6.46
N ASN A 110 -9.81 6.54 -5.93
CA ASN A 110 -10.94 6.61 -5.00
C ASN A 110 -10.78 5.69 -3.76
N ASN A 111 -9.55 5.57 -3.24
CA ASN A 111 -9.28 4.81 -2.03
C ASN A 111 -9.30 5.72 -0.80
N PHE A 112 -9.71 5.17 0.34
CA PHE A 112 -9.66 5.86 1.63
C PHE A 112 -8.74 5.12 2.61
N SER A 113 -7.55 5.69 2.86
CA SER A 113 -6.53 5.14 3.76
C SER A 113 -6.41 5.99 5.02
N PHE A 114 -6.79 5.46 6.19
CA PHE A 114 -6.84 6.25 7.41
C PHE A 114 -6.40 5.51 8.66
N ARG A 115 -5.81 6.25 9.60
CA ARG A 115 -5.28 5.68 10.85
C ARG A 115 -4.41 4.44 10.62
N ASN A 116 -3.70 4.34 9.51
CA ASN A 116 -2.60 3.40 9.39
C ASN A 116 -1.35 4.03 10.05
N ARG A 117 -0.20 3.36 10.01
CA ARG A 117 1.06 4.03 10.30
C ARG A 117 1.36 5.07 9.22
N ARG A 118 1.39 4.68 7.94
CA ARG A 118 1.38 5.58 6.76
C ARG A 118 0.19 5.30 5.86
N GLY A 119 -0.28 6.30 5.12
CA GLY A 119 -1.40 6.13 4.19
C GLY A 119 -1.01 5.33 2.94
N PHE A 120 -0.08 5.86 2.15
CA PHE A 120 0.48 5.29 0.92
C PHE A 120 2.00 5.37 0.93
N SER A 121 2.66 4.36 0.34
CA SER A 121 4.11 4.38 0.10
C SER A 121 4.43 3.67 -1.23
N ASP A 122 5.35 4.19 -2.02
CA ASP A 122 5.75 3.60 -3.32
C ASP A 122 6.90 2.61 -3.22
N ASN A 123 7.97 2.95 -2.49
CA ASN A 123 9.18 2.14 -2.28
C ASN A 123 9.82 1.52 -3.56
N MET A 124 9.37 1.92 -4.75
CA MET A 124 9.89 1.52 -6.05
C MET A 124 9.70 2.65 -7.07
N PRO A 125 10.57 2.75 -8.10
CA PRO A 125 10.46 3.81 -9.10
C PRO A 125 9.29 3.59 -10.06
N GLY A 126 9.00 4.60 -10.87
CA GLY A 126 7.96 4.54 -11.91
C GLY A 126 7.15 5.82 -11.99
N GLN A 127 6.09 5.79 -12.79
CA GLN A 127 5.14 6.88 -12.96
C GLN A 127 3.78 6.46 -12.40
N MET A 128 3.51 6.81 -11.15
CA MET A 128 2.29 6.42 -10.45
C MET A 128 1.17 7.44 -10.69
N THR A 129 -0.07 6.95 -10.83
CA THR A 129 -1.25 7.80 -11.00
C THR A 129 -2.18 7.65 -9.79
N LEU A 130 -2.36 8.73 -9.03
CA LEU A 130 -3.10 8.74 -7.76
C LEU A 130 -4.27 9.73 -7.83
N VAL A 131 -5.47 9.22 -8.13
CA VAL A 131 -6.67 10.03 -8.40
C VAL A 131 -7.73 9.85 -7.32
N HIS A 132 -8.30 10.94 -6.80
CA HIS A 132 -9.40 10.89 -5.82
C HIS A 132 -9.13 10.08 -4.55
N ASN A 133 -7.86 9.88 -4.17
CA ASN A 133 -7.54 9.15 -2.95
C ASN A 133 -7.62 10.08 -1.74
N THR A 134 -8.15 9.58 -0.64
CA THR A 134 -8.18 10.30 0.64
C THR A 134 -7.24 9.62 1.64
N THR A 135 -6.40 10.40 2.29
CA THR A 135 -5.58 9.95 3.42
C THR A 135 -5.90 10.78 4.67
N TRP A 136 -6.22 10.12 5.78
CA TRP A 136 -6.67 10.82 6.98
C TRP A 136 -6.14 10.23 8.28
N LYS A 137 -5.62 11.08 9.18
CA LYS A 137 -5.16 10.66 10.52
C LYS A 137 -4.20 9.47 10.54
N ASN A 138 -3.41 9.28 9.50
CA ASN A 138 -2.30 8.32 9.56
C ASN A 138 -1.27 8.82 10.58
N ARG A 139 -0.59 7.89 11.26
CA ARG A 139 0.32 8.19 12.38
C ARG A 139 1.67 8.76 11.93
N GLU A 140 1.93 8.76 10.62
CA GLU A 140 3.04 9.39 9.91
C GLU A 140 2.46 10.13 8.68
N GLU A 141 3.02 9.97 7.48
CA GLU A 141 2.55 10.65 6.27
C GLU A 141 1.27 10.04 5.68
N GLY A 142 0.47 10.86 4.99
CA GLY A 142 -0.64 10.41 4.15
C GLY A 142 -0.17 9.80 2.83
N PHE A 143 0.58 10.57 2.05
CA PHE A 143 1.22 10.13 0.81
C PHE A 143 2.75 10.24 0.97
N ASN A 144 3.45 9.10 1.01
CA ASN A 144 4.90 8.98 1.12
C ASN A 144 5.49 8.39 -0.18
N GLN A 145 5.48 9.18 -1.24
CA GLN A 145 6.08 8.82 -2.53
C GLN A 145 7.47 9.44 -2.60
N ARG A 146 8.51 8.62 -2.83
CA ARG A 146 9.92 9.07 -2.86
C ARG A 146 10.61 8.66 -4.17
N PRO A 147 10.77 7.36 -4.49
CA PRO A 147 11.39 6.92 -5.74
C PRO A 147 10.50 7.07 -6.99
N ALA A 148 9.18 7.09 -6.86
CA ALA A 148 8.28 7.23 -8.00
C ALA A 148 7.93 8.69 -8.27
N TYR A 149 7.75 9.02 -9.55
CA TYR A 149 7.08 10.25 -9.95
C TYR A 149 5.57 10.02 -9.86
N ALA A 150 4.94 10.52 -8.80
CA ALA A 150 3.51 10.38 -8.59
C ALA A 150 2.74 11.62 -9.08
N THR A 151 1.77 11.40 -9.97
CA THR A 151 0.81 12.43 -10.37
C THR A 151 -0.44 12.32 -9.51
N TYR A 152 -0.74 13.37 -8.77
CA TYR A 152 -1.95 13.47 -7.93
C TYR A 152 -3.03 14.27 -8.66
N THR A 153 -4.25 13.76 -8.67
CA THR A 153 -5.42 14.51 -9.18
C THR A 153 -6.57 14.39 -8.20
N ASN A 154 -7.02 15.52 -7.63
CA ASN A 154 -8.12 15.56 -6.67
C ASN A 154 -7.97 14.61 -5.47
N SER A 155 -6.74 14.30 -5.08
CA SER A 155 -6.44 13.52 -3.88
C SER A 155 -6.33 14.45 -2.66
N LEU A 156 -6.81 13.99 -1.51
CA LEU A 156 -6.85 14.75 -0.25
C LEU A 156 -5.95 14.08 0.79
N ALA A 157 -5.12 14.87 1.46
CA ALA A 157 -4.40 14.47 2.67
C ALA A 157 -4.75 15.44 3.80
N ALA A 158 -5.31 14.93 4.89
CA ALA A 158 -5.76 15.76 6.00
C ALA A 158 -5.51 15.12 7.36
N HIS A 159 -5.00 15.90 8.31
CA HIS A 159 -4.76 15.47 9.70
C HIS A 159 -3.84 14.24 9.87
N ASN A 160 -3.07 13.87 8.85
CA ASN A 160 -1.95 12.94 9.04
C ASN A 160 -0.90 13.60 9.94
N ARG A 161 -0.14 12.81 10.71
CA ARG A 161 0.83 13.35 11.67
C ARG A 161 1.94 14.12 10.98
N ASP A 162 2.44 13.57 9.88
CA ASP A 162 3.55 14.15 9.12
C ASP A 162 3.06 14.68 7.76
N THR A 163 3.86 15.55 7.15
CA THR A 163 3.50 16.25 5.92
C THR A 163 3.57 15.30 4.72
N SER A 164 2.61 15.44 3.81
CA SER A 164 2.66 14.81 2.47
C SER A 164 3.14 15.81 1.42
N ALA A 165 3.97 16.78 1.83
CA ALA A 165 4.33 17.93 1.01
C ALA A 165 5.29 17.55 -0.13
N LEU A 166 5.10 18.18 -1.29
CA LEU A 166 5.78 17.87 -2.55
C LEU A 166 7.29 18.17 -2.51
N ASP A 167 7.75 19.03 -1.61
CA ASP A 167 9.15 19.40 -1.41
C ASP A 167 10.00 18.30 -0.75
N HIS A 168 9.36 17.28 -0.17
CA HIS A 168 10.02 16.08 0.36
C HIS A 168 9.99 14.88 -0.61
N GLN A 169 9.50 15.08 -1.85
CA GLN A 169 9.34 14.04 -2.88
C GLN A 169 10.33 14.16 -4.06
N ASN A 170 11.33 15.05 -3.97
CA ASN A 170 12.38 15.24 -4.99
C ASN A 170 13.77 14.94 -4.45
#